data_AF-A0A519S2J6-F1
#
_entry.id   AF-A0A519S2J6-F1
#
_cell.length_a   1.000
_cell.length_b   1.000
_cell.length_c   1.000
_cell.angle_alpha   90.00
_cell.angle_beta   90.00
_cell.angle_gamma   90.00
#
_symmetry.space_group_name_H-M   'P 1'
#
loop_
_entity.id
_entity.type
_entity.pdbx_description
1 polymer ?
#
loop_
_entity_poly.entity_id
_entity_poly.type
_entity_poly.pdbx_seq_one_letter_code
_entity_poly.pdbx_strand_id
1 'polypeptide(L)' 'MNAVEIEEAISLLAEQPFVADEFPYTFLEAFGNKETTIKRLRTGNNNKSDIEGGVLQQNNIHIAVCGV' A
#
# COMPACT_ATOMS: atom_id res chain seq x y z
N MET A 1 -8.78 -11.09 -3.04
CA MET A 1 -7.83 -12.17 -2.72
C MET A 1 -8.26 -12.84 -1.44
N ASN A 2 -8.02 -14.13 -1.31
CA ASN A 2 -8.16 -14.86 -0.05
C ASN A 2 -6.90 -14.68 0.83
N ALA A 3 -6.93 -15.16 2.06
CA ALA A 3 -5.83 -14.97 3.01
C ALA A 3 -4.51 -15.65 2.58
N VAL A 4 -4.58 -16.78 1.86
CA VAL A 4 -3.39 -17.50 1.37
C VAL A 4 -2.72 -16.70 0.24
N GLU A 5 -3.52 -16.20 -0.69
CA GLU A 5 -3.02 -15.36 -1.80
C GLU A 5 -2.38 -14.06 -1.27
N ILE A 6 -2.94 -13.47 -0.22
CA ILE A 6 -2.38 -12.25 0.40
C ILE A 6 -1.04 -12.56 1.06
N GLU A 7 -0.93 -13.67 1.79
CA GLU A 7 0.32 -14.07 2.44
C GLU A 7 1.43 -14.29 1.41
N GLU A 8 1.15 -15.04 0.34
CA GLU A 8 2.11 -15.28 -0.73
C GLU A 8 2.56 -13.98 -1.41
N ALA A 9 1.62 -13.07 -1.71
CA ALA A 9 1.94 -11.78 -2.32
C ALA A 9 2.81 -10.89 -1.41
N ILE A 10 2.56 -10.93 -0.10
CA ILE A 10 3.39 -10.20 0.88
C ILE A 10 4.78 -10.81 1.00
N SER A 11 4.89 -12.15 1.00
CA SER A 11 6.17 -12.86 0.99
C SER A 11 7.00 -12.51 -0.26
N LEU A 12 6.38 -12.48 -1.44
CA LEU A 12 7.03 -12.03 -2.69
C LEU A 12 7.41 -10.54 -2.67
N LEU A 13 6.60 -9.68 -2.06
CA LEU A 13 6.95 -8.27 -1.90
C LEU A 13 8.17 -8.08 -0.99
N ALA A 14 8.28 -8.88 0.08
CA ALA A 14 9.38 -8.81 1.03
C ALA A 14 10.74 -9.20 0.43
N GLU A 15 10.75 -10.02 -0.62
CA GLU A 15 11.97 -10.38 -1.36
C GLU A 15 12.45 -9.29 -2.32
N GLN A 16 11.60 -8.31 -2.64
CA GLN A 16 11.95 -7.23 -3.55
C GLN A 16 12.74 -6.12 -2.84
N PRO A 17 13.54 -5.34 -3.59
CA PRO A 17 14.18 -4.15 -3.04
C PRO A 17 13.15 -3.18 -2.45
N PHE A 18 13.43 -2.67 -1.26
CA PHE A 18 12.56 -1.70 -0.61
C PHE A 18 12.63 -0.33 -1.31
N VAL A 19 11.49 0.16 -1.79
CA VAL A 19 11.34 1.48 -2.42
C VAL A 19 10.33 2.28 -1.61
N ALA A 20 10.82 3.22 -0.80
CA ALA A 20 10.00 3.94 0.18
C ALA A 20 8.77 4.63 -0.43
N ASP A 21 8.93 5.34 -1.55
CA ASP A 21 7.83 6.09 -2.19
C ASP A 21 6.74 5.17 -2.76
N GLU A 22 7.11 3.94 -3.14
CA GLU A 22 6.25 2.97 -3.80
C GLU A 22 5.62 1.99 -2.80
N PHE A 23 6.30 1.75 -1.67
CA PHE A 23 5.96 0.71 -0.71
C PHE A 23 4.50 0.75 -0.22
N PRO A 24 3.91 1.90 0.16
CA PRO A 24 2.52 1.93 0.61
C PRO A 24 1.54 1.42 -0.45
N TYR A 25 1.83 1.66 -1.73
CA TYR A 25 0.97 1.24 -2.84
C TYR A 25 1.16 -0.23 -3.17
N THR A 26 2.40 -0.71 -3.24
CA THR A 26 2.70 -2.12 -3.51
C THR A 26 2.24 -3.02 -2.36
N PHE A 27 2.36 -2.55 -1.11
CA PHE A 27 1.81 -3.25 0.05
C PHE A 27 0.29 -3.37 -0.03
N LEU A 28 -0.41 -2.28 -0.35
CA LEU A 28 -1.88 -2.32 -0.48
C LEU A 28 -2.33 -3.24 -1.60
N GLU A 29 -1.61 -3.27 -2.72
CA GLU A 29 -1.86 -4.19 -3.83
C GLU A 29 -1.69 -5.65 -3.40
N ALA A 30 -0.57 -5.99 -2.75
CA ALA A 30 -0.34 -7.32 -2.18
C ALA A 30 -1.38 -7.72 -1.12
N PHE A 31 -1.89 -6.73 -0.37
CA PHE A 31 -2.97 -6.91 0.60
C PHE A 31 -4.37 -7.06 -0.03
N GLY A 32 -4.44 -7.08 -1.38
CA GLY A 32 -5.66 -7.37 -2.13
C GLY A 32 -6.47 -6.15 -2.55
N ASN A 33 -5.92 -4.94 -2.49
CA ASN A 33 -6.58 -3.76 -3.06
C ASN A 33 -6.55 -3.83 -4.60
N LYS A 34 -7.66 -3.45 -5.22
CA LYS A 34 -7.75 -3.42 -6.69
C LYS A 34 -6.79 -2.37 -7.27
N GLU A 35 -6.19 -2.68 -8.42
CA GLU A 35 -5.30 -1.78 -9.15
C GLU A 35 -5.93 -0.39 -9.41
N THR A 36 -7.24 -0.32 -9.65
CA THR A 36 -7.96 0.96 -9.82
C THR A 36 -7.96 1.82 -8.55
N THR A 37 -8.02 1.21 -7.37
CA THR A 37 -7.87 1.90 -6.08
C THR A 37 -6.46 2.43 -5.93
N ILE A 38 -5.45 1.61 -6.24
CA ILE A 38 -4.04 1.99 -6.18
C ILE A 38 -3.75 3.18 -7.08
N LYS A 39 -4.17 3.14 -8.36
CA LYS A 39 -4.03 4.26 -9.31
C LYS A 39 -4.65 5.55 -8.77
N ARG A 40 -5.84 5.48 -8.17
CA ARG A 40 -6.50 6.65 -7.57
C ARG A 40 -5.73 7.21 -6.38
N LEU A 41 -5.17 6.36 -5.52
CA LEU A 41 -4.34 6.79 -4.39
C LEU A 41 -3.07 7.49 -4.89
N ARG A 42 -2.41 6.94 -5.92
CA ARG A 42 -1.22 7.53 -6.54
C ARG A 42 -1.47 8.90 -7.16
N THR A 43 -2.65 9.13 -7.73
CA THR A 43 -3.03 10.45 -8.26
C THR A 43 -3.33 11.50 -7.18
N GLY A 44 -3.28 11.14 -5.89
CA GLY A 44 -3.45 12.05 -4.75
C GLY A 44 -4.90 12.50 -4.48
N ASN A 45 -5.80 12.38 -5.44
CA ASN A 45 -7.17 12.93 -5.35
C ASN A 45 -8.08 12.22 -4.30
N ASN A 46 -7.65 11.09 -3.73
CA ASN A 46 -8.46 10.31 -2.77
C ASN A 46 -7.68 9.86 -1.54
N ASN A 47 -6.44 10.30 -1.34
CA ASN A 47 -5.72 10.00 -0.12
C ASN A 47 -6.21 10.93 0.99
N LYS A 48 -6.86 10.37 2.01
CA LYS A 48 -7.36 11.12 3.17
C LYS A 48 -6.55 10.82 4.44
N SER A 49 -5.32 10.32 4.29
CA SER A 49 -4.43 10.17 5.43
C SER A 49 -4.19 11.52 6.10
N ASP A 50 -4.29 11.55 7.42
CA ASP A 50 -3.90 12.68 8.28
C ASP A 50 -2.44 12.58 8.74
N ILE A 51 -1.76 11.48 8.42
CA ILE A 51 -0.32 11.29 8.63
C ILE A 51 0.45 11.84 7.42
N GLU A 52 1.46 12.68 7.70
CA GLU A 52 2.40 13.20 6.70
C GLU A 52 3.12 12.06 5.95
N GLY A 53 3.11 12.11 4.62
CA GLY A 53 3.65 11.02 3.78
C GLY A 53 2.87 9.70 3.87
N GLY A 54 1.76 9.67 4.61
CA GLY A 54 0.95 8.47 4.80
C GLY A 54 -0.05 8.24 3.68
N VAL A 55 -0.35 6.98 3.40
CA VAL A 55 -1.43 6.52 2.52
C VAL A 55 -2.51 5.85 3.35
N LEU A 56 -3.76 6.31 3.21
CA LEU A 56 -4.91 5.71 3.88
C LEU A 56 -5.55 4.65 3.00
N GLN A 57 -5.55 3.40 3.46
CA GLN A 57 -6.53 2.42 3.01
C GLN A 57 -7.89 2.82 3.58
N GLN A 58 -8.86 3.05 2.70
CA GLN A 58 -10.19 3.56 3.05
C GLN A 58 -10.73 2.99 4.37
N ASN A 59 -10.82 3.86 5.39
CA ASN A 59 -11.37 3.64 6.73
C ASN A 59 -10.70 2.59 7.63
N ASN A 60 -9.55 2.01 7.27
CA ASN A 60 -9.00 0.88 8.03
C ASN A 60 -7.55 1.04 8.48
N ILE A 61 -6.63 1.53 7.62
CA ILE A 61 -5.19 1.45 7.90
C ILE A 61 -4.47 2.65 7.29
N HIS A 62 -3.70 3.38 8.10
CA HIS A 62 -2.72 4.35 7.62
C HIS A 62 -1.36 3.67 7.46
N ILE A 63 -0.71 3.88 6.32
CA ILE A 63 0.60 3.33 6.01
C ILE A 63 1.54 4.48 5.75
N ALA A 64 2.58 4.62 6.56
CA ALA A 64 3.66 5.58 6.37
C ALA A 64 5.00 4.83 6.41
N VAL A 65 5.96 5.31 5.64
CA VAL A 65 7.32 4.81 5.66
C VAL A 65 8.15 5.71 6.59
N CYS A 66 8.94 5.11 7.48
CA CYS A 66 9.88 5.88 8.30
C CYS A 66 10.90 6.59 7.41
N GLY A 67 11.22 7.85 7.75
CA GLY A 67 12.33 8.56 7.10
C GLY A 67 13.66 7.83 7.30
N VAL A 68 14.52 7.92 6.30
CA VAL A 68 15.93 7.47 6.38
C VAL A 68 16.77 8.56 7.00
#